data_AF-A0A6G2V2T8-F1
#
_entry.id   AF-A0A6G2V2T8-F1
#
_cell.length_a   1.000
_cell.length_b   1.000
_cell.length_c   1.000
_cell.angle_alpha   90.00
_cell.angle_beta   90.00
_cell.angle_gamma   90.00
#
_symmetry.space_group_name_H-M   'P 1'
#
loop_
_entity.id
_entity.type
_entity.pdbx_description
1 polymer ?
#
loop_
_entity_poly.entity_id
_entity_poly.type
_entity_poly.pdbx_seq_one_letter_code
_entity_poly.pdbx_strand_id
1 'polypeptide(L)' 'MVLTPRTSPPSDTPAHAPALPRRSALEANEAIRALVDARAGQDWSPVESAAYEVLLLQWAAATRGDAGDVIEAA' A
#
# COMPACT_ATOMS: atom_id res chain seq x y z
N MET A 1 -17.25 16.26 44.69
CA MET A 1 -17.12 15.12 43.77
C MET A 1 -17.34 15.66 42.37
N VAL A 2 -16.32 15.70 41.51
CA VAL A 2 -16.47 16.11 40.11
C VAL A 2 -15.89 15.00 39.24
N LEU A 3 -16.73 14.35 38.44
CA LEU A 3 -16.34 13.35 37.46
C LEU A 3 -16.24 14.10 36.13
N THR A 4 -15.03 14.35 35.65
CA THR A 4 -14.84 14.79 34.27
C THR A 4 -14.98 13.56 33.36
N PRO A 5 -15.87 13.58 32.36
CA PRO A 5 -15.90 12.52 31.36
C PRO A 5 -14.62 12.62 30.52
N ARG A 6 -13.86 11.51 30.45
CA ARG A 6 -12.76 11.35 29.51
C ARG A 6 -13.34 11.26 28.10
N THR A 7 -13.35 12.38 27.38
CA THR A 7 -13.61 12.40 25.94
C THR A 7 -12.50 11.62 25.24
N SER A 8 -12.79 10.42 24.77
CA SER A 8 -11.94 9.68 23.84
C SER A 8 -11.78 10.48 22.55
N PRO A 9 -10.59 10.57 21.95
CA PRO A 9 -10.47 11.08 20.59
C PRO A 9 -11.22 10.13 19.64
N PRO A 10 -12.03 10.65 18.70
CA PRO A 10 -12.66 9.82 17.68
C PRO A 10 -11.58 9.15 16.83
N SER A 11 -11.80 7.86 16.63
CA SER A 11 -11.03 6.91 15.85
C SER A 11 -10.49 7.49 14.54
N ASP A 12 -9.21 7.21 14.31
CA ASP A 12 -8.63 6.79 13.03
C ASP A 12 -9.50 7.14 11.82
N THR A 13 -9.45 8.40 11.38
CA THR A 13 -9.89 8.74 10.04
C THR A 13 -8.90 8.04 9.11
N PRO A 14 -9.29 7.01 8.33
CA PRO A 14 -8.37 6.46 7.36
C PRO A 14 -8.10 7.61 6.40
N ALA A 15 -6.88 8.14 6.46
CA ALA A 15 -6.41 9.16 5.55
C ALA A 15 -6.82 8.71 4.15
N HIS A 16 -7.66 9.51 3.49
CA HIS A 16 -8.09 9.28 2.13
C HIS A 16 -6.85 9.41 1.25
N ALA A 17 -6.04 8.35 1.24
CA ALA A 17 -4.96 8.19 0.31
C ALA A 17 -5.61 8.29 -1.08
N PRO A 18 -5.01 9.04 -2.03
CA PRO A 18 -5.51 9.06 -3.39
C PRO A 18 -5.71 7.61 -3.84
N ALA A 19 -6.91 7.31 -4.32
CA ALA A 19 -7.26 5.98 -4.80
C ALA A 19 -6.40 5.69 -6.03
N LEU A 20 -5.21 5.16 -5.80
CA LEU A 20 -4.38 4.59 -6.85
C LEU A 20 -5.22 3.51 -7.54
N PRO A 21 -5.08 3.34 -8.87
CA PRO A 21 -5.76 2.26 -9.58
C PRO A 21 -5.49 0.95 -8.85
N ARG A 22 -6.56 0.27 -8.43
CA ARG A 22 -6.47 -0.97 -7.65
C ARG A 22 -6.01 -2.10 -8.56
N ARG A 23 -4.70 -2.31 -8.66
CA ARG A 23 -4.13 -3.56 -9.16
C ARG A 23 -4.27 -4.64 -8.11
N SER A 24 -4.43 -5.89 -8.54
CA SER A 24 -4.22 -7.02 -7.65
C SER A 24 -2.76 -7.06 -7.16
N ALA A 25 -2.51 -7.69 -6.01
CA ALA A 25 -1.16 -7.83 -5.49
C ALA A 25 -0.26 -8.61 -6.48
N LEU A 26 -0.83 -9.56 -7.23
CA LEU A 26 -0.13 -10.31 -8.27
C LEU A 26 0.30 -9.41 -9.43
N GLU A 27 -0.61 -8.63 -10.00
CA GLU A 27 -0.30 -7.71 -11.11
C GLU A 27 0.73 -6.65 -10.71
N ALA A 28 0.63 -6.12 -9.48
CA ALA A 28 1.61 -5.18 -8.96
C ALA A 28 2.99 -5.83 -8.85
N ASN A 29 3.07 -7.09 -8.38
CA ASN A 29 4.31 -7.84 -8.31
C ASN A 29 4.92 -8.14 -9.68
N GLU A 30 4.11 -8.49 -10.68
CA GLU A 30 4.60 -8.74 -12.04
C GLU A 30 5.15 -7.46 -12.68
N ALA A 31 4.45 -6.33 -12.50
CA ALA A 31 4.92 -5.03 -12.98
C ALA A 31 6.23 -4.62 -12.29
N ILE A 32 6.39 -4.89 -11.00
CA ILE A 32 7.64 -4.67 -10.27
C ILE A 32 8.77 -5.50 -10.87
N ARG A 33 8.55 -6.81 -11.09
CA ARG A 33 9.57 -7.70 -11.67
C ARG A 33 9.97 -7.25 -13.07
N ALA A 34 9.01 -6.92 -13.93
CA ALA A 34 9.28 -6.44 -15.28
C ALA A 34 10.11 -5.15 -15.28
N LEU A 35 9.82 -4.21 -14.38
CA LEU A 35 10.56 -2.96 -14.25
C LEU A 35 12.01 -3.20 -13.78
N VAL A 36 12.19 -4.08 -12.78
CA VAL A 36 13.52 -4.44 -12.25
C VAL A 36 14.35 -5.18 -13.30
N ASP A 37 13.76 -6.15 -14.00
CA ASP A 37 14.44 -6.92 -15.05
C ASP A 37 14.85 -6.03 -16.22
N ALA A 38 14.00 -5.08 -16.62
CA ALA A 38 14.32 -4.11 -17.67
C ALA A 38 15.52 -3.19 -17.32
N ARG A 39 15.87 -3.09 -16.04
CA ARG A 39 16.99 -2.29 -15.52
C ARG A 39 18.11 -3.12 -14.91
N ALA A 40 18.14 -4.43 -15.18
CA ALA A 40 19.19 -5.30 -14.70
C ALA A 40 20.58 -4.79 -15.15
N GLY A 41 21.41 -4.41 -14.18
CA GLY A 41 22.77 -3.91 -14.42
C GLY A 41 22.87 -2.46 -14.91
N GLN A 42 21.79 -1.68 -14.82
CA GLN A 42 21.78 -0.25 -15.16
C GLN A 42 21.35 0.60 -13.96
N ASP A 43 21.84 1.83 -13.90
CA ASP A 43 21.34 2.82 -12.95
C ASP A 43 19.91 3.24 -13.30
N TRP A 44 19.16 3.61 -12.28
CA TRP A 44 17.75 3.97 -12.42
C TRP A 44 17.61 5.47 -12.60
N SER A 45 16.77 5.89 -13.54
CA SER A 45 16.40 7.29 -13.63
C SER A 45 15.47 7.69 -12.46
N PRO A 46 15.37 8.99 -12.15
CA PRO A 46 14.42 9.49 -11.15
C PRO A 46 12.96 9.11 -11.46
N VAL A 47 12.61 9.05 -12.76
CA VAL A 47 11.26 8.67 -13.21
C VAL A 47 10.96 7.21 -12.90
N GLU A 48 11.94 6.33 -13.06
CA GLU A 48 11.79 4.89 -12.82
C GLU A 48 11.75 4.56 -11.34
N SER A 49 12.55 5.28 -10.56
CA SER A 49 12.50 5.21 -9.10
C SER A 49 11.11 5.60 -8.59
N ALA A 50 10.55 6.71 -9.09
CA ALA A 50 9.19 7.12 -8.74
C ALA A 50 8.13 6.10 -9.21
N ALA A 51 8.29 5.50 -10.40
CA ALA A 51 7.38 4.47 -10.89
C ALA A 51 7.39 3.22 -10.00
N TYR A 52 8.57 2.80 -9.55
CA TYR A 52 8.73 1.67 -8.63
C TYR A 52 8.11 1.95 -7.26
N GLU A 53 8.30 3.15 -6.70
CA GLU A 53 7.65 3.55 -5.44
C GLU A 53 6.12 3.48 -5.54
N VAL A 54 5.55 3.94 -6.65
CA VAL A 54 4.10 3.85 -6.91
C VAL A 54 3.63 2.40 -7.04
N LEU A 55 4.44 1.52 -7.62
CA LEU A 55 4.14 0.09 -7.68
C LEU A 55 4.22 -0.58 -6.30
N LEU A 56 5.18 -0.20 -5.46
CA LEU A 56 5.28 -0.68 -4.08
C LEU A 56 4.08 -0.26 -3.23
N LEU A 57 3.63 0.99 -3.37
CA LEU A 57 2.43 1.48 -2.68
C LEU A 57 1.16 0.73 -3.12
N GLN A 58 1.02 0.46 -4.42
CA GLN A 58 -0.09 -0.34 -4.94
C GLN A 58 -0.06 -1.77 -4.41
N TRP A 59 1.12 -2.40 -4.39
CA TRP A 59 1.29 -3.75 -3.84
C TRP A 59 0.96 -3.79 -2.34
N ALA A 60 1.47 -2.83 -1.56
CA ALA A 60 1.17 -2.72 -0.14
C ALA A 60 -0.33 -2.50 0.14
N ALA A 61 -1.01 -1.70 -0.69
CA ALA A 61 -2.45 -1.50 -0.59
C ALA A 61 -3.23 -2.79 -0.93
N ALA A 62 -2.84 -3.48 -2.00
CA ALA A 62 -3.49 -4.71 -2.44
C ALA A 62 -3.30 -5.86 -1.43
N THR A 63 -2.10 -6.02 -0.88
CA THR A 63 -1.81 -7.03 0.15
C THR A 63 -2.54 -6.78 1.46
N ARG A 64 -2.75 -5.51 1.85
CA ARG A 64 -3.58 -5.18 3.02
C ARG A 64 -5.07 -5.48 2.78
N GLY A 65 -5.55 -5.28 1.55
CA GLY A 65 -6.92 -5.64 1.15
C GLY A 65 -7.14 -7.16 1.16
N ASP A 66 -6.17 -7.92 0.66
CA ASP A 66 -6.18 -9.39 0.64
C ASP A 66 -6.03 -10.00 2.05
N ALA A 67 -5.21 -9.41 2.91
CA ALA A 67 -5.03 -9.86 4.29
C ALA A 67 -6.28 -9.66 5.18
N GLY A 68 -7.23 -8.82 4.78
CA GLY A 68 -8.51 -8.66 5.46
C GLY A 68 -9.44 -9.88 5.33
N ASP A 69 -9.34 -10.62 4.23
CA ASP A 69 -10.10 -11.85 3.97
C ASP A 69 -9.42 -13.11 4.58
N VAL A 70 -8.16 -12.99 5.03
CA VAL A 70 -7.37 -14.11 5.59
C VAL A 70 -7.55 -14.27 7.11
N ILE A 71 -8.18 -13.31 7.80
CA ILE A 71 -8.44 -13.40 9.25
C ILE A 71 -9.85 -13.98 9.53
N GLU A 72 -10.15 -15.18 9.05
CA GLU A 72 -11.23 -16.02 9.59
C GLU A 72 -11.04 -17.51 9.23
N ALA A 73 -9.94 -18.10 9.70
CA ALA A 73 -9.81 -19.57 9.72
C ALA A 73 -8.80 -20.01 10.80
N ALA A 74 -9.16 -19.90 12.07
CA ALA A 74 -8.52 -20.63 13.17
C ALA A 74 -9.47 -20.78 14.36
#